data_AF-A0A6H1ZDP8-F1
#
_entry.id   AF-A0A6H1ZDP8-F1
#
_cell.length_a   1.000
_cell.length_b   1.000
_cell.length_c   1.000
_cell.angle_alpha   90.00
_cell.angle_beta   90.00
_cell.angle_gamma   90.00
#
_symmetry.space_group_name_H-M   'P 1'
#
loop_
_entity.id
_entity.type
_entity.pdbx_description
1 polymer ?
#
loop_
_entity_poly.entity_id
_entity_poly.type
_entity_poly.pdbx_seq_one_letter_code
_entity_poly.pdbx_strand_id
1 'polypeptide(L)'
;MYNKEEKVNLLRQAFAMDATIDEAVFFAGISKQTLYDWYKEELGLKEKLDELRHSPVLKARQTVIEAIEKDKETAKWYLEKKKKDEFGKESNKLFDKDDIRELTEFFRAAAKPDPSDEIDK
;
A
#
# COMPACT_ATOMS: atom_id res chain seq x y z
N MET A 1 10.60 -12.94 38.86
CA MET A 1 9.95 -11.73 38.34
C MET A 1 10.62 -11.39 37.02
N TYR A 2 9.89 -11.27 35.92
CA TYR A 2 10.49 -10.90 34.62
C TYR A 2 11.01 -9.46 34.70
N ASN A 3 12.17 -9.19 34.09
CA ASN A 3 12.57 -7.82 33.82
C ASN A 3 11.68 -7.29 32.68
N LYS A 4 10.65 -6.50 33.02
CA LYS A 4 9.65 -6.00 32.06
C LYS A 4 10.32 -5.26 30.90
N GLU A 5 11.28 -4.38 31.19
CA GLU A 5 11.98 -3.60 30.15
C GLU A 5 12.75 -4.49 29.17
N GLU A 6 13.44 -5.52 29.68
CA GLU A 6 14.14 -6.50 28.84
C GLU A 6 13.17 -7.21 27.88
N LYS A 7 12.01 -7.64 28.39
CA LYS A 7 11.00 -8.34 27.57
C LYS A 7 10.34 -7.41 26.56
N VAL A 8 10.08 -6.16 26.92
CA VAL A 8 9.59 -5.15 25.97
C VAL A 8 10.61 -4.90 24.86
N ASN A 9 11.91 -4.89 25.15
CA ASN A 9 12.94 -4.79 24.11
C ASN A 9 12.97 -5.98 23.15
N LEU A 10 12.74 -7.20 23.65
CA LEU A 10 12.59 -8.38 22.78
C LEU A 10 11.33 -8.29 21.92
N LEU A 11 10.21 -7.82 22.47
CA LEU A 11 9.00 -7.55 21.70
C LEU A 11 9.28 -6.52 20.60
N ARG A 12 9.91 -5.38 20.93
CA ARG A 12 10.29 -4.35 19.94
C ARG A 12 11.08 -4.95 18.77
N GLN A 13 12.07 -5.80 19.06
CA GLN A 13 12.84 -6.49 18.02
C GLN A 13 11.97 -7.40 17.15
N ALA A 14 11.08 -8.21 17.77
CA ALA A 14 10.19 -9.09 17.02
C ALA A 14 9.20 -8.31 16.13
N PHE A 15 8.53 -7.27 16.67
CA PHE A 15 7.61 -6.44 15.90
C PHE A 15 8.32 -5.64 14.79
N ALA A 16 9.58 -5.26 14.98
CA ALA A 16 10.40 -4.65 13.92
C ALA A 16 10.69 -5.61 12.75
N MET A 17 10.52 -6.92 12.95
CA MET A 17 10.56 -7.94 11.89
C MET A 17 9.16 -8.29 11.36
N ASP A 18 8.13 -7.50 11.71
CA ASP A 18 6.71 -7.76 11.41
C ASP A 18 6.16 -9.08 11.98
N ALA A 19 6.79 -9.60 13.04
CA ALA A 19 6.33 -10.81 13.72
C ALA A 19 4.91 -10.65 14.26
N THR A 20 4.09 -11.70 14.17
CA THR A 20 2.76 -11.78 14.80
C THR A 20 2.87 -11.69 16.33
N ILE A 21 1.75 -11.45 17.02
CA ILE A 21 1.74 -11.43 18.49
C ILE A 21 2.30 -12.75 19.05
N ASP A 22 1.92 -13.88 18.45
CA ASP A 22 2.30 -15.23 18.88
C ASP A 22 3.80 -15.44 18.79
N GLU A 23 4.40 -15.04 17.67
CA GLU A 23 5.85 -15.08 17.45
C GLU A 23 6.58 -14.12 18.38
N ALA A 24 6.05 -12.91 18.58
CA ALA A 24 6.67 -11.89 19.43
C ALA A 24 6.69 -12.32 20.91
N VAL A 25 5.59 -12.85 21.44
CA VAL A 25 5.54 -13.32 22.84
C VAL A 25 6.35 -14.59 23.04
N PHE A 26 6.40 -15.47 22.02
CA PHE A 26 7.30 -16.63 22.01
C PHE A 26 8.77 -16.17 22.07
N PHE A 27 9.16 -15.22 21.21
CA PHE A 27 10.51 -14.66 21.16
C PHE A 27 10.90 -13.96 22.48
N ALA A 28 9.98 -13.21 23.09
CA ALA A 28 10.20 -12.56 24.37
C ALA A 28 10.15 -13.54 25.57
N GLY A 29 9.59 -14.74 25.40
CA GLY A 29 9.41 -15.71 26.48
C GLY A 29 8.38 -15.26 27.52
N ILE A 30 7.27 -14.67 27.07
CA ILE A 30 6.14 -14.25 27.89
C ILE A 30 4.83 -14.86 27.36
N SER A 31 3.78 -14.81 28.16
CA SER A 31 2.44 -15.18 27.68
C SER A 31 1.76 -14.02 26.94
N LYS A 32 0.77 -14.32 26.08
CA LYS A 32 -0.09 -13.29 25.48
C LYS A 32 -0.81 -12.46 26.53
N GLN A 33 -1.27 -13.09 27.60
CA GLN A 33 -1.94 -12.42 28.69
C GLN A 33 -1.04 -11.35 29.31
N THR A 34 0.24 -11.68 29.55
CA THR A 34 1.24 -10.74 30.07
C THR A 34 1.40 -9.51 29.17
N LEU A 35 1.44 -9.70 27.85
CA LEU A 35 1.50 -8.58 26.90
C LEU A 35 0.24 -7.70 26.97
N TYR A 36 -0.95 -8.32 27.02
CA TYR A 36 -2.21 -7.58 27.12
C TYR A 36 -2.37 -6.82 28.44
N ASP A 37 -1.82 -7.35 29.52
CA ASP A 37 -1.78 -6.64 30.80
C ASP A 37 -0.86 -5.41 30.69
N TRP A 38 0.30 -5.55 30.04
CA TRP A 38 1.19 -4.40 29.80
C TRP A 38 0.58 -3.33 28.89
N TYR A 39 -0.23 -3.70 27.90
CA TYR A 39 -0.98 -2.72 27.10
C TYR A 39 -1.96 -1.89 27.93
N LYS A 40 -2.53 -2.45 29.00
CA LYS A 40 -3.44 -1.73 29.90
C LYS A 40 -2.67 -0.85 30.90
N GLU A 41 -1.49 -1.31 31.32
CA GLU A 41 -0.65 -0.60 32.30
C GLU A 41 0.09 0.61 31.70
N GLU A 42 0.54 0.51 30.45
CA GLU A 42 1.36 1.54 29.80
C GLU A 42 0.67 2.10 28.56
N LEU A 43 0.17 3.33 28.67
CA LEU A 43 -0.47 4.04 27.58
C LEU A 43 0.49 4.23 26.40
N GLY A 44 0.05 3.87 25.19
CA GLY A 44 0.84 4.01 23.97
C GLY A 44 1.81 2.86 23.69
N LEU A 45 1.96 1.88 24.59
CA LEU A 45 2.86 0.75 24.37
C LEU A 45 2.42 -0.08 23.15
N LYS A 46 1.12 -0.32 23.01
CA LYS A 46 0.58 -1.08 21.88
C LYS A 46 0.87 -0.37 20.56
N GLU A 47 0.54 0.91 20.49
CA GLU A 47 0.75 1.75 19.31
C GLU A 47 2.24 1.79 18.92
N LYS A 48 3.14 2.03 19.88
CA LYS A 48 4.59 2.02 19.63
C LYS A 48 5.10 0.68 19.10
N LEU A 49 4.57 -0.44 19.61
CA LEU A 49 4.97 -1.77 19.12
C LEU A 49 4.39 -2.05 17.73
N ASP A 50 3.14 -1.66 17.47
CA ASP A 50 2.51 -1.81 16.16
C ASP A 50 3.20 -0.95 15.09
N GLU A 51 3.64 0.27 15.42
CA GLU A 51 4.39 1.16 14.52
C GLU A 51 5.70 0.52 14.02
N LEU A 52 6.36 -0.30 14.85
CA LEU A 52 7.62 -0.96 14.48
C LEU A 52 7.45 -1.92 13.30
N ARG A 53 6.24 -2.40 13.02
CA ARG A 53 5.94 -3.26 11.87
C ARG A 53 6.15 -2.58 10.52
N HIS A 54 6.25 -1.24 10.48
CA HIS A 54 6.64 -0.54 9.27
C HIS A 54 8.12 -0.71 8.91
N SER A 55 8.95 -1.21 9.85
CA SER A 55 10.41 -1.31 9.69
C SER A 55 10.84 -2.16 8.49
N PRO A 56 10.28 -3.36 8.22
CA PRO A 56 10.68 -4.16 7.07
C PRO A 56 10.38 -3.48 5.74
N VAL A 57 9.25 -2.76 5.65
CA VAL A 57 8.88 -1.98 4.45
C VAL A 57 9.86 -0.84 4.23
N LEU A 58 10.26 -0.12 5.29
CA LEU A 58 11.28 0.92 5.20
C LEU A 58 12.64 0.35 4.80
N LYS A 59 13.00 -0.81 5.36
CA LYS A 59 14.24 -1.49 4.99
C LYS A 59 14.24 -1.93 3.52
N ALA A 60 13.14 -2.51 3.05
CA ALA A 60 12.98 -2.87 1.64
C ALA A 60 13.07 -1.65 0.72
N ARG A 61 12.48 -0.51 1.12
CA ARG A 61 12.62 0.76 0.38
C ARG A 61 14.07 1.22 0.29
N GLN A 62 14.80 1.17 1.40
CA GLN A 62 16.22 1.48 1.43
C GLN A 62 16.99 0.56 0.46
N THR A 63 16.77 -0.74 0.52
CA THR A 63 17.41 -1.72 -0.38
C THR A 63 17.13 -1.43 -1.85
N VAL A 64 15.88 -1.08 -2.19
CA VAL A 64 15.54 -0.68 -3.57
C VAL A 64 16.31 0.58 -3.97
N ILE A 65 16.35 1.60 -3.12
CA ILE A 65 17.07 2.85 -3.41
C ILE A 65 18.57 2.60 -3.64
N GLU A 66 19.20 1.79 -2.81
CA GLU A 66 20.62 1.42 -2.96
C GLU A 66 20.86 0.61 -4.25
N ALA A 67 19.90 -0.20 -4.68
CA ALA A 67 20.00 -0.98 -5.92
C ALA A 67 19.86 -0.11 -7.19
N ILE A 68 19.10 0.99 -7.13
CA ILE A 68 18.92 1.93 -8.26
C ILE A 68 20.27 2.49 -8.74
N GLU A 69 21.24 2.68 -7.83
CA GLU A 69 22.56 3.21 -8.20
C GLU A 69 23.36 2.28 -9.12
N LYS A 70 23.08 0.97 -9.06
CA LYS A 70 23.90 -0.07 -9.70
C LYS A 70 23.18 -0.80 -10.82
N ASP A 71 21.85 -0.86 -10.77
CA ASP A 71 21.03 -1.60 -11.73
C ASP A 71 20.01 -0.69 -12.44
N LYS A 72 20.23 -0.51 -13.74
CA LYS A 72 19.35 0.28 -14.61
C LYS A 72 17.93 -0.29 -14.67
N GLU A 73 17.78 -1.61 -14.63
CA GLU A 73 16.44 -2.23 -14.68
C GLU A 73 15.66 -1.94 -13.41
N THR A 74 16.29 -2.02 -12.24
CA THR A 74 15.71 -1.58 -10.96
C THR A 74 15.34 -0.09 -10.98
N ALA A 75 16.20 0.78 -11.53
CA ALA A 75 15.90 2.20 -11.69
C ALA A 75 14.65 2.45 -12.55
N LYS A 76 14.57 1.76 -13.69
CA LYS A 76 13.41 1.81 -14.59
C LYS A 76 12.15 1.31 -13.88
N TRP A 77 12.19 0.13 -13.28
CA TRP A 77 11.07 -0.45 -12.54
C TRP A 77 10.56 0.49 -11.44
N TYR A 78 11.46 1.14 -10.70
CA TYR A 78 11.08 2.09 -9.65
C TYR A 78 10.31 3.29 -10.22
N LEU A 79 10.77 3.87 -11.34
CA LEU A 79 10.07 4.96 -12.03
C LEU A 79 8.70 4.52 -12.55
N GLU A 80 8.59 3.35 -13.18
CA GLU A 80 7.31 2.80 -13.66
C GLU A 80 6.27 2.68 -12.53
N LYS A 81 6.72 2.36 -11.30
CA LYS A 81 5.84 2.23 -10.13
C LYS A 81 5.53 3.55 -9.44
N LYS A 82 6.48 4.48 -9.36
CA LYS A 82 6.32 5.76 -8.65
C LYS A 82 5.72 6.87 -9.49
N LYS A 83 5.96 6.83 -10.80
CA LYS A 83 5.57 7.83 -11.79
C LYS A 83 4.82 7.15 -12.92
N LYS A 84 3.76 6.42 -12.56
CA LYS A 84 2.99 5.58 -13.48
C LYS A 84 2.41 6.37 -14.67
N ASP A 85 2.05 7.63 -14.48
CA ASP A 85 1.51 8.46 -15.57
C ASP A 85 2.57 8.82 -16.61
N GLU A 86 3.85 8.88 -16.22
CA GLU A 86 4.97 9.26 -17.10
C GLU A 86 5.70 8.03 -17.66
N PHE A 87 5.85 6.97 -16.86
CA PHE A 87 6.67 5.80 -17.18
C PHE A 87 5.89 4.48 -17.15
N GLY A 88 4.63 4.48 -16.72
CA GLY A 88 3.81 3.28 -16.68
C GLY A 88 3.50 2.78 -18.09
N LYS A 89 3.28 1.47 -18.20
CA LYS A 89 2.79 0.89 -19.46
C LYS A 89 1.36 1.37 -19.69
N GLU A 90 1.11 2.04 -20.81
CA GLU A 90 -0.26 2.28 -21.26
C GLU A 90 -0.95 0.93 -21.43
N SER A 91 -1.99 0.70 -20.65
CA SER A 91 -2.91 -0.38 -20.95
C SER A 91 -3.70 0.07 -22.17
N ASN A 92 -3.35 -0.43 -23.35
CA ASN A 92 -4.25 -0.38 -24.50
C ASN A 92 -5.48 -1.20 -24.12
N LYS A 93 -6.48 -0.57 -23.50
CA LYS A 93 -7.81 -1.16 -23.39
C LYS A 93 -8.33 -1.25 -24.81
N LEU A 94 -8.38 -2.46 -25.36
CA LEU A 94 -9.18 -2.70 -26.55
C LEU A 94 -10.63 -2.48 -26.12
N PHE A 95 -11.25 -1.43 -26.66
CA PHE A 95 -12.69 -1.23 -26.56
C PHE A 95 -13.38 -2.36 -27.32
N ASP A 96 -14.37 -2.98 -26.69
CA ASP A 96 -15.17 -3.98 -27.37
C ASP A 96 -16.30 -3.34 -28.18
N LYS A 97 -17.10 -4.17 -28.86
CA LYS A 97 -18.18 -3.67 -29.73
C LYS A 97 -19.30 -2.98 -28.94
N ASP A 98 -19.51 -3.37 -27.68
CA ASP A 98 -20.53 -2.77 -26.84
C ASP A 98 -20.08 -1.40 -26.34
N ASP A 99 -18.81 -1.24 -25.96
CA ASP A 99 -18.20 0.06 -25.66
C ASP A 99 -18.35 1.05 -26.84
N ILE A 100 -18.07 0.58 -28.06
CA ILE A 100 -18.16 1.40 -29.29
C ILE A 100 -19.63 1.76 -29.59
N ARG A 101 -20.56 0.83 -29.38
CA ARG A 101 -21.99 1.05 -29.61
C ARG A 101 -22.53 2.12 -28.67
N GLU A 102 -22.20 2.03 -27.39
CA GLU A 102 -22.65 2.98 -26.36
C GLU A 102 -22.13 4.40 -26.65
N LEU A 103 -20.87 4.54 -27.07
CA LEU A 103 -20.29 5.81 -27.52
C LEU A 103 -21.01 6.37 -28.77
N THR A 104 -21.32 5.51 -29.74
CA THR A 104 -22.01 5.93 -30.97
C THR A 104 -23.43 6.43 -30.69
N GLU A 105 -24.15 5.75 -29.80
CA GLU A 105 -25.49 6.16 -29.34
C GLU A 105 -25.43 7.50 -28.57
N PHE A 106 -24.43 7.68 -27.71
CA PHE A 106 -24.19 8.93 -26.99
C PHE A 106 -23.96 10.12 -27.95
N PHE A 107 -23.04 10.01 -28.90
CA PHE A 107 -22.76 11.10 -29.85
C PHE A 107 -23.94 11.38 -30.79
N ARG A 108 -24.70 10.36 -31.20
CA ARG A 108 -25.92 10.54 -31.99
C ARG A 108 -27.01 11.26 -31.21
N ALA A 109 -27.16 10.98 -29.91
CA ALA A 109 -28.11 11.66 -29.04
C ALA A 109 -27.73 13.12 -28.76
N ALA A 110 -26.42 13.42 -28.69
CA ALA A 110 -25.89 14.76 -28.55
C ALA A 110 -25.96 15.59 -29.85
N ALA A 111 -26.03 14.94 -31.02
CA ALA A 111 -26.14 15.57 -32.33
C ALA A 111 -27.59 15.78 -32.81
N LYS A 112 -28.58 15.87 -31.90
CA LYS A 112 -29.93 16.29 -32.32
C LYS A 112 -29.82 17.67 -32.99
N PRO A 113 -30.44 17.88 -34.16
CA PRO A 113 -30.41 19.18 -34.82
C PRO A 113 -31.03 20.23 -33.89
N ASP A 114 -30.47 21.44 -33.93
CA ASP A 114 -31.06 22.57 -33.23
C ASP A 114 -32.49 22.73 -33.76
N PRO A 115 -33.53 22.81 -32.91
CA PRO A 115 -34.91 22.97 -33.36
C PRO A 115 -35.14 24.22 -34.22
N SER A 116 -34.18 25.14 -34.31
CA SER A 116 -34.19 26.24 -35.27
C SER A 116 -33.95 25.83 -36.74
N ASP A 117 -33.40 24.65 -37.02
CA ASP A 117 -33.11 24.17 -38.39
C ASP A 117 -34.35 23.59 -39.13
N GLU A 118 -35.50 23.44 -38.47
CA GLU A 118 -36.74 22.90 -39.08
C GLU A 118 -37.76 23.97 -39.52
N ILE A 119 -37.49 25.27 -39.30
CA ILE A 119 -38.42 26.36 -39.63
C ILE A 119 -38.01 27.04 -40.94
N ASP A 120 -38.10 26.32 -42.06
CA ASP A 120 -38.23 26.91 -43.41
C ASP A 120 -38.58 25.79 -44.42
N LYS A 121 -39.85 25.39 -44.44
CA LYS A 121 -40.49 24.63 -45.52
C LYS A 121 -41.90 25.12 -45.80
#